data_AF-A0A1C6BZR2-F1
#
_entry.id   AF-A0A1C6BZR2-F1
#
_cell.length_a   1.000
_cell.length_b   1.000
_cell.length_c   1.000
_cell.angle_alpha   90.00
_cell.angle_beta   90.00
_cell.angle_gamma   90.00
#
_symmetry.space_group_name_H-M   'P 1'
#
loop_
_entity.id
_entity.type
_entity.pdbx_description
1 polymer ?
#
loop_
_entity_poly.entity_id
_entity_poly.type
_entity_poly.pdbx_seq_one_letter_code
_entity_poly.pdbx_strand_id
1 'polypeptide(L)'
;MYLNEAKNEQEKHDLAMIIKETLEQRYKGVKNEKGVWITPAFPKLIYVLEEDNIEKGSEYYYLTELAAKCSTKRLVPDYISEKVMKKLKEGNCFPSMG
;
A
#
# COMPACT_ATOMS: atom_id res chain seq x y z
N MET A 1 0.78 1.19 4.72
CA MET A 1 1.51 0.09 4.06
C MET A 1 2.88 0.63 3.70
N TYR A 2 3.85 0.48 4.60
CA TYR A 2 5.17 1.13 4.53
C TYR A 2 6.26 0.11 4.87
N LEU A 3 7.05 -0.34 3.89
CA LEU A 3 7.96 -1.48 4.11
C LEU A 3 9.09 -1.15 5.07
N ASN A 4 9.63 0.07 5.04
CA ASN A 4 10.70 0.51 5.95
C ASN A 4 10.23 0.82 7.38
N GLU A 5 8.98 0.50 7.76
CA GLU A 5 8.59 0.44 9.18
C GLU A 5 9.05 -0.85 9.87
N ALA A 6 9.33 -1.90 9.09
CA ALA A 6 9.86 -3.16 9.57
C ALA A 6 11.30 -3.00 10.10
N LYS A 7 11.64 -3.76 11.15
CA LYS A 7 12.95 -3.62 11.84
C LYS A 7 14.06 -4.42 11.17
N ASN A 8 13.71 -5.37 10.32
CA ASN A 8 14.63 -6.29 9.66
C ASN A 8 13.99 -6.88 8.39
N GLU A 9 14.81 -7.58 7.59
CA GLU A 9 14.38 -8.15 6.31
C GLU A 9 13.27 -9.20 6.44
N GLN A 10 13.26 -10.00 7.51
CA GLN A 10 12.20 -10.99 7.74
C GLN A 10 10.86 -10.29 7.99
N GLU A 11 10.83 -9.30 8.90
CA GLU A 11 9.63 -8.50 9.18
C GLU A 11 9.17 -7.74 7.93
N LYS A 12 10.10 -7.25 7.10
CA LYS A 12 9.77 -6.57 5.84
C LYS A 12 9.11 -7.52 4.85
N HIS A 13 9.63 -8.73 4.71
CA HIS A 13 9.03 -9.76 3.86
C HIS A 13 7.64 -10.17 4.35
N ASP A 14 7.48 -10.35 5.67
CA ASP A 14 6.18 -10.66 6.29
C ASP A 14 5.17 -9.54 6.06
N LEU A 15 5.60 -8.27 6.19
CA LEU A 15 4.78 -7.11 5.90
C LEU A 15 4.41 -7.03 4.41
N ALA A 16 5.33 -7.33 3.51
CA ALA A 16 5.07 -7.37 2.07
C ALA A 16 3.98 -8.40 1.72
N MET A 17 4.01 -9.58 2.35
CA MET A 17 2.94 -10.58 2.22
C MET A 17 1.58 -10.02 2.67
N ILE A 18 1.51 -9.35 3.82
CA ILE A 18 0.27 -8.74 4.33
C ILE A 18 -0.25 -7.64 3.39
N ILE A 19 0.65 -6.81 2.85
CA ILE A 19 0.31 -5.75 1.89
C ILE A 19 -0.29 -6.37 0.62
N LYS A 20 0.32 -7.43 0.09
CA LYS A 20 -0.19 -8.15 -1.08
C LYS A 20 -1.62 -8.64 -0.85
N GLU A 21 -1.87 -9.37 0.25
CA GLU A 21 -3.20 -9.89 0.58
C GLU A 21 -4.23 -8.76 0.74
N THR A 22 -3.84 -7.66 1.37
CA THR A 22 -4.69 -6.48 1.53
C THR A 22 -5.10 -5.87 0.18
N LEU A 23 -4.14 -5.71 -0.73
CA LEU A 23 -4.37 -5.16 -2.06
C LEU A 23 -5.21 -6.10 -2.94
N GLU A 24 -4.95 -7.41 -2.91
CA GLU A 24 -5.73 -8.40 -3.64
C GLU A 24 -7.19 -8.43 -3.17
N GLN A 25 -7.41 -8.41 -1.84
CA GLN A 25 -8.75 -8.36 -1.28
C GLN A 25 -9.46 -7.02 -1.61
N ARG A 26 -8.75 -5.88 -1.58
CA ARG A 26 -9.33 -4.60 -2.00
C ARG A 26 -9.71 -4.61 -3.48
N TYR A 27 -8.85 -5.14 -4.34
CA TYR A 27 -9.12 -5.26 -5.77
C TYR A 27 -10.38 -6.09 -6.05
N LYS A 28 -10.51 -7.22 -5.34
CA LYS A 28 -11.72 -8.06 -5.35
C LYS A 28 -12.96 -7.28 -4.89
N GLY A 29 -12.81 -6.46 -3.84
CA GLY A 29 -13.87 -5.64 -3.25
C GLY A 29 -14.61 -6.35 -2.12
N VAL A 30 -15.74 -5.79 -1.69
CA VAL A 30 -16.64 -6.43 -0.71
C VAL A 30 -18.02 -6.58 -1.31
N LYS A 31 -18.78 -7.56 -0.84
CA LYS A 31 -20.18 -7.70 -1.25
C LYS A 31 -21.07 -6.81 -0.38
N ASN A 32 -21.99 -6.10 -1.01
CA ASN A 32 -23.07 -5.43 -0.29
C ASN A 32 -24.16 -6.43 0.14
N GLU A 33 -25.21 -5.95 0.78
CA GLU A 33 -26.36 -6.74 1.25
C GLU A 33 -27.07 -7.53 0.13
N LYS A 34 -26.88 -7.12 -1.13
CA LYS A 34 -27.42 -7.77 -2.32
C LYS A 34 -26.43 -8.74 -2.98
N GLY A 35 -25.28 -9.00 -2.36
CA GLY A 35 -24.24 -9.90 -2.88
C GLY A 35 -23.40 -9.33 -4.02
N VAL A 36 -23.54 -8.04 -4.33
CA VAL A 36 -22.84 -7.36 -5.44
C VAL A 36 -21.50 -6.81 -4.96
N TRP A 37 -20.43 -7.04 -5.75
CA TRP A 37 -19.10 -6.50 -5.47
C TRP A 37 -19.06 -4.98 -5.62
N ILE A 38 -18.81 -4.28 -4.52
CA ILE A 38 -18.71 -2.82 -4.46
C ILE A 38 -17.30 -2.38 -4.06
N THR A 39 -17.02 -1.10 -4.30
CA THR A 39 -15.84 -0.41 -3.76
C THR A 39 -16.22 0.15 -2.38
N PRO A 40 -15.66 -0.39 -1.28
CA PRO A 40 -16.00 0.13 0.03
C PRO A 40 -15.30 1.46 0.30
N ALA A 41 -16.00 2.38 0.97
CA ALA A 41 -15.43 3.67 1.38
C ALA A 41 -14.32 3.51 2.43
N PHE A 42 -14.43 2.50 3.31
CA PHE A 42 -13.47 2.19 4.36
C PHE A 42 -13.06 0.71 4.36
N PRO A 43 -11.88 0.36 4.91
CA PRO A 43 -10.86 1.29 5.41
C PRO A 43 -10.20 2.11 4.30
N LYS A 44 -9.61 3.27 4.63
CA LYS A 44 -8.68 3.95 3.71
C LYS A 44 -7.42 3.09 3.60
N LEU A 45 -6.78 3.09 2.44
CA LEU A 45 -5.49 2.42 2.23
C LEU A 45 -4.47 3.46 1.79
N ILE A 46 -3.32 3.46 2.46
CA ILE A 46 -2.20 4.34 2.12
C ILE A 46 -0.99 3.46 1.84
N TYR A 47 -0.43 3.60 0.64
CA TYR A 47 0.77 2.91 0.17
C TYR A 47 1.94 3.88 0.09
N VAL A 48 3.07 3.51 0.71
CA VAL A 48 4.27 4.35 0.68
C VAL A 48 5.16 3.92 -0.49
N LEU A 49 5.57 4.88 -1.31
CA LEU A 49 6.58 4.70 -2.35
C LEU A 49 7.96 4.97 -1.75
N GLU A 50 8.81 3.96 -1.80
CA GLU A 50 10.17 3.94 -1.24
C GLU A 50 11.14 3.23 -2.21
N GLU A 51 12.44 3.24 -1.89
CA GLU A 51 13.48 2.86 -2.86
C GLU A 51 13.35 1.40 -3.37
N ASP A 52 12.89 0.48 -2.53
CA ASP A 52 12.78 -0.94 -2.85
C ASP A 52 11.47 -1.32 -3.59
N ASN A 53 10.58 -0.35 -3.85
CA ASN A 53 9.30 -0.62 -4.52
C ASN A 53 8.96 0.30 -5.71
N ILE A 54 9.79 1.31 -6.04
CA ILE A 54 9.46 2.30 -7.07
C ILE A 54 10.01 1.99 -8.47
N GLU A 55 11.12 1.24 -8.56
CA GLU A 55 11.83 0.96 -9.82
C GLU A 55 11.54 -0.44 -10.35
N LYS A 56 11.43 -0.57 -11.68
CA LYS A 56 11.25 -1.88 -12.31
C LYS A 56 12.45 -2.78 -12.00
N GLY A 57 12.18 -3.93 -11.39
CA GLY A 57 13.20 -4.90 -10.98
C GLY A 57 13.64 -4.77 -9.52
N SER A 58 13.16 -3.77 -8.78
CA SER A 58 13.29 -3.77 -7.32
C SER A 58 12.44 -4.89 -6.71
N GLU A 59 12.86 -5.38 -5.54
CA GLU A 59 12.28 -6.57 -4.90
C GLU A 59 10.75 -6.48 -4.71
N TYR A 60 10.27 -5.31 -4.31
CA TYR A 60 8.86 -5.08 -4.00
C TYR A 60 8.11 -4.30 -5.07
N TYR A 61 8.69 -4.12 -6.27
CA TYR A 61 8.03 -3.40 -7.38
C TYR A 61 6.67 -4.01 -7.76
N TYR A 62 6.53 -5.33 -7.63
CA TYR A 62 5.28 -6.04 -7.91
C TYR A 62 4.12 -5.56 -7.02
N LEU A 63 4.40 -5.09 -5.80
CA LEU A 63 3.40 -4.49 -4.91
C LEU A 63 2.93 -3.14 -5.45
N THR A 64 3.83 -2.34 -6.02
CA THR A 64 3.49 -1.06 -6.67
C THR A 64 2.62 -1.30 -7.91
N GLU A 65 2.93 -2.31 -8.72
CA GLU A 65 2.07 -2.70 -9.84
C GLU A 65 0.66 -3.13 -9.37
N LEU A 66 0.59 -3.90 -8.28
CA LEU A 66 -0.67 -4.33 -7.69
C LEU A 66 -1.46 -3.15 -7.09
N ALA A 67 -0.78 -2.23 -6.40
CA ALA A 67 -1.37 -1.01 -5.87
C ALA A 67 -1.95 -0.13 -6.99
N ALA A 68 -1.25 0.04 -8.10
CA ALA A 68 -1.72 0.78 -9.27
C ALA A 68 -2.95 0.10 -9.92
N LYS A 69 -2.94 -1.23 -10.06
CA LYS A 69 -4.11 -2.01 -10.51
C LYS A 69 -5.30 -1.85 -9.56
N CYS A 70 -5.03 -1.75 -8.26
CA CYS A 70 -6.05 -1.52 -7.25
C CYS A 70 -6.66 -0.11 -7.34
N SER A 71 -5.83 0.94 -7.39
CA SER A 71 -6.29 2.33 -7.42
C SER A 71 -7.09 2.66 -8.67
N THR A 72 -6.71 2.12 -9.83
CA THR A 72 -7.47 2.29 -11.08
C THR A 72 -8.88 1.72 -11.02
N LYS A 73 -9.12 0.64 -10.25
CA LYS A 73 -10.44 0.00 -10.12
C LYS A 73 -11.24 0.48 -8.91
N ARG A 74 -10.54 0.84 -7.82
CA ARG A 74 -11.13 1.04 -6.47
C ARG A 74 -10.84 2.41 -5.87
N LEU A 75 -10.14 3.30 -6.60
CA LEU A 75 -9.73 4.64 -6.17
C LEU A 75 -8.75 4.68 -4.98
N VAL A 76 -8.33 3.53 -4.46
CA VAL A 76 -7.36 3.36 -3.37
C VAL A 76 -6.41 2.21 -3.71
N PRO A 77 -5.16 2.17 -3.20
CA PRO A 77 -4.61 3.05 -2.16
C PRO A 77 -4.27 4.47 -2.64
N ASP A 78 -4.26 5.40 -1.69
CA ASP A 78 -3.59 6.69 -1.81
C ASP A 78 -2.07 6.49 -1.62
N TYR A 79 -1.26 7.43 -2.10
CA TYR A 79 0.20 7.30 -2.13
C TYR A 79 0.90 8.36 -1.28
N ILE A 80 1.94 7.94 -0.54
CA ILE A 80 2.89 8.84 0.14
C ILE A 80 4.28 8.59 -0.44
N SER A 81 5.03 9.65 -0.74
CA SER A 81 6.45 9.54 -1.06
C SER A 81 7.28 9.55 0.23
N GLU A 82 7.99 8.46 0.51
CA GLU A 82 8.86 8.36 1.68
C GLU A 82 9.94 9.46 1.67
N LYS A 83 10.57 9.65 0.50
CA LYS A 83 11.59 10.69 0.26
C LYS A 83 11.09 12.10 0.63
N VAL A 84 9.89 12.46 0.17
CA VAL A 84 9.33 13.78 0.47
C VAL A 84 8.92 13.87 1.94
N MET A 85 8.34 12.81 2.51
CA MET A 85 7.90 12.77 3.90
C MET A 85 9.09 12.96 4.86
N LYS A 86 10.17 12.19 4.68
CA LYS A 86 11.41 12.32 5.48
C LYS A 86 11.99 13.73 5.42
N LYS A 87 11.97 14.38 4.24
CA LYS A 87 12.42 15.77 4.08
C LYS A 87 11.57 16.76 4.88
N LEU A 88 10.26 16.53 4.97
CA LEU A 88 9.31 17.43 5.62
C LEU A 88 9.12 17.15 7.12
N LYS A 89 9.48 15.95 7.60
CA LYS A 89 9.14 15.44 8.93
C LYS A 89 10.37 14.94 9.71
N GLU A 90 11.45 15.71 9.70
CA GLU A 90 12.63 15.45 10.55
C GLU A 90 13.22 14.04 10.35
N GLY A 91 13.24 13.55 9.10
CA GLY A 91 13.72 12.21 8.77
C GLY A 91 12.72 11.07 9.01
N ASN A 92 11.49 11.38 9.43
CA ASN A 92 10.46 10.38 9.71
C ASN A 92 9.51 10.18 8.53
N CYS A 93 8.98 8.97 8.40
CA CYS A 93 7.87 8.63 7.52
C CYS A 93 6.81 7.88 8.34
N PHE A 94 5.55 8.32 8.25
CA PHE A 94 4.44 7.74 8.99
C PHE A 94 3.12 7.97 8.22
N PRO A 95 2.12 7.10 8.39
CA PRO A 95 0.82 7.27 7.76
C PRO A 95 0.07 8.49 8.32
N SER A 96 -0.84 9.05 7.53
CA SER A 96 -1.73 10.12 8.00
C SER A 96 -2.70 9.59 9.07
N MET A 97 -2.87 10.34 10.15
CA MET A 97 -3.98 10.11 11.10
C MET A 97 -5.28 10.50 10.39
N GLY A 98 -6.22 9.55 10.30
CA GLY A 98 -7.37 9.59 9.40
C GLY A 98 -8.70 9.97 10.02
#